data_AF-A0A5F1YC51-F1
#
_entry.id   AF-A0A5F1YC51-F1
#
_cell.length_a   1.000
_cell.length_b   1.000
_cell.length_c   1.000
_cell.angle_alpha   90.00
_cell.angle_beta   90.00
_cell.angle_gamma   90.00
#
_symmetry.space_group_name_H-M   'P 1'
#
loop_
_entity.id
_entity.type
_entity.pdbx_description
1 polymer ?
#
loop_
_entity_poly.entity_id
_entity_poly.type
_entity_poly.pdbx_seq_one_letter_code
_entity_poly.pdbx_strand_id
1 'polypeptide(L)'
;MGRVVIILLVAVLSCPVWAQKSPFLLEDVDASSYPSVRLTVRDKKQYPLERENFLVRESSGTESRTVLGTKILRKEGVRPIHVVFLVQSGITLEENNSNTRFLQKTVQSSGEEDRFSFVFFSDDLLVVEKDLDRQSALSKAKVPGSLSNRNTGVNLDLVFQKLNGVLTRDSFIVLLLSDSEYSLPRGIRQGLSTSGLPIQLVGKRNFSNFELIRIYGGEFYDLLAADSQSRFLSDLEYFRKHPAEIRYESPFREDFWKGNGEFLRGDWESIRGGKFNFTYKPGTMKRIRFLLLSPGVFLPTIGFLLILTLIGLLLLFRREGETDVSGESEIGEAERRFHARGEEREVYQRMYGDQFHSSPYAHPEQVVSARSLPVYESEFESAEAYDLATLIQKEGRSPGKQVPIRKAETTLGNGEFSDVLVSDPGVSPVHARIRKIKNRFVLYDLISDGGTYLNGKKVLRPRVLYDFDEISLGKTVYVFRAR
;
A
#
# COMPACT_ATOMS: atom_id res chain seq x y z
N MET A 1 11.83 37.03 -62.79
CA MET A 1 12.09 37.71 -61.50
C MET A 1 10.92 38.63 -61.20
N GLY A 2 10.17 38.61 -60.10
CA GLY A 2 9.95 37.68 -59.00
C GLY A 2 8.55 38.03 -58.46
N ARG A 3 7.72 37.02 -58.21
CA ARG A 3 6.36 37.16 -57.66
C ARG A 3 6.47 37.48 -56.16
N VAL A 4 5.94 38.62 -55.72
CA VAL A 4 5.59 38.84 -54.31
C VAL A 4 4.08 38.98 -54.24
N VAL A 5 3.43 37.82 -54.12
CA VAL A 5 2.00 37.73 -53.81
C VAL A 5 1.87 38.04 -52.32
N ILE A 6 1.12 39.09 -52.02
CA ILE A 6 0.62 39.41 -50.69
C ILE A 6 -0.35 38.29 -50.30
N ILE A 7 0.15 37.25 -49.64
CA ILE A 7 -0.68 36.30 -48.90
C ILE A 7 -0.80 36.88 -47.50
N LEU A 8 -1.94 37.52 -47.26
CA LEU A 8 -2.45 37.84 -45.95
C LEU A 8 -2.61 36.52 -45.19
N LEU A 9 -1.56 36.11 -44.49
CA LEU A 9 -1.56 34.92 -43.65
C LEU A 9 -2.46 35.24 -42.45
N VAL A 10 -3.74 34.87 -42.58
CA VAL A 10 -4.61 34.56 -41.46
C VAL A 10 -3.99 33.32 -40.78
N ALA A 11 -2.90 33.56 -40.05
CA ALA A 11 -2.46 32.66 -38.99
C ALA A 11 -3.55 32.75 -37.93
N VAL A 12 -4.56 31.91 -38.12
CA VAL A 12 -5.41 31.39 -37.06
C VAL A 12 -4.51 31.25 -35.84
N LEU A 13 -4.78 32.10 -34.85
CA LEU A 13 -4.39 31.93 -33.46
C LEU A 13 -4.91 30.56 -33.01
N SER A 14 -4.22 29.49 -33.39
CA SER A 14 -4.20 28.25 -32.63
C SER A 14 -3.29 28.50 -31.44
N CYS A 15 -3.71 29.43 -30.57
CA CYS A 15 -3.34 29.34 -29.17
C CYS A 15 -3.65 27.90 -28.75
N PRO A 16 -2.69 27.14 -28.21
CA PRO A 16 -3.01 25.86 -27.63
C PRO A 16 -4.05 26.14 -26.55
N VAL A 17 -5.27 25.67 -26.78
CA VAL A 17 -6.34 25.67 -25.79
C VAL A 17 -5.74 25.12 -24.51
N TRP A 18 -5.84 25.97 -23.48
CA TRP A 18 -5.35 25.82 -22.13
C TRP A 18 -5.10 24.38 -21.69
N ALA A 19 -3.85 24.05 -21.37
CA ALA A 19 -3.52 22.84 -20.62
C ALA A 19 -4.02 22.99 -19.17
N GLN A 20 -5.32 22.86 -18.96
CA GLN A 20 -5.92 22.70 -17.65
C GLN A 20 -5.51 21.31 -17.14
N LYS A 21 -4.88 21.22 -15.96
CA LYS A 21 -4.68 19.93 -15.27
C LYS A 21 -6.02 19.20 -15.21
N SER A 22 -6.02 17.88 -15.45
CA SER A 22 -7.24 17.08 -15.54
C SER A 22 -8.18 17.36 -14.36
N PRO A 23 -9.49 17.51 -14.58
CA PRO A 23 -10.45 17.72 -13.49
C PRO A 23 -10.58 16.50 -12.57
N PHE A 24 -9.99 15.36 -12.98
CA PHE A 24 -9.93 14.12 -12.22
C PHE A 24 -8.54 13.94 -11.62
N LEU A 25 -8.50 13.67 -10.32
CA LEU A 25 -7.30 13.32 -9.57
C LEU A 25 -7.39 11.85 -9.16
N LEU A 26 -6.48 11.03 -9.68
CA LEU A 26 -6.35 9.64 -9.28
C LEU A 26 -5.68 9.56 -7.90
N GLU A 27 -6.38 8.98 -6.93
CA GLU A 27 -5.87 8.83 -5.57
C GLU A 27 -5.18 7.49 -5.34
N ASP A 28 -5.78 6.42 -5.86
CA ASP A 28 -5.30 5.06 -5.63
C ASP A 28 -5.69 4.11 -6.78
N VAL A 29 -4.87 3.07 -6.94
CA VAL A 29 -5.09 1.97 -7.89
C VAL A 29 -4.91 0.66 -7.14
N ASP A 30 -6.03 0.02 -6.84
CA ASP A 30 -6.05 -1.29 -6.21
C ASP A 30 -6.28 -2.39 -7.25
N ALA A 31 -5.21 -3.14 -7.54
CA ALA A 31 -5.22 -4.34 -8.38
C ALA A 31 -5.00 -5.62 -7.55
N SER A 32 -5.19 -5.56 -6.23
CA SER A 32 -5.02 -6.70 -5.33
C SER A 32 -6.03 -7.83 -5.56
N SER A 33 -7.15 -7.54 -6.24
CA SER A 33 -8.23 -8.48 -6.53
C SER A 33 -8.32 -8.84 -8.02
N TYR A 34 -7.18 -8.79 -8.73
CA TYR A 34 -7.08 -9.13 -10.15
C TYR A 34 -7.82 -10.46 -10.49
N PRO A 35 -8.63 -10.51 -11.56
CA PRO A 35 -8.70 -9.58 -12.71
C PRO A 35 -9.51 -8.29 -12.49
N SER A 36 -10.20 -8.14 -11.36
CA SER A 36 -10.93 -6.92 -11.03
C SER A 36 -9.96 -5.82 -10.57
N VAL A 37 -10.01 -4.67 -11.22
CA VAL A 37 -9.22 -3.48 -10.89
C VAL A 37 -10.15 -2.40 -10.33
N ARG A 38 -9.72 -1.77 -9.23
CA ARG A 38 -10.42 -0.65 -8.61
C ARG A 38 -9.56 0.60 -8.67
N LEU A 39 -10.13 1.68 -9.19
CA LEU A 39 -9.52 2.99 -9.20
C LEU A 39 -10.31 3.90 -8.27
N THR A 40 -9.61 4.64 -7.43
CA THR A 40 -10.21 5.68 -6.59
C THR A 40 -9.91 7.02 -7.22
N VAL A 41 -10.94 7.69 -7.72
CA VAL A 41 -10.81 8.95 -8.47
C VAL A 41 -11.60 10.05 -7.77
N ARG A 42 -10.93 11.17 -7.52
CA ARG A 42 -11.53 12.40 -7.03
C ARG A 42 -11.89 13.27 -8.24
N ASP A 43 -13.15 13.65 -8.34
CA ASP A 43 -13.73 14.49 -9.38
C ASP A 43 -14.05 15.90 -8.85
N LYS A 44 -14.42 16.80 -9.77
CA LYS A 44 -14.86 18.17 -9.45
C LYS A 44 -16.37 18.27 -9.61
N LYS A 45 -17.02 19.15 -8.84
CA LYS A 45 -18.46 19.43 -8.92
C LYS A 45 -18.93 19.78 -10.34
N GLN A 46 -18.10 20.48 -11.11
CA GLN A 46 -18.37 20.88 -12.49
C GLN A 46 -18.33 19.69 -13.48
N TYR A 47 -17.61 18.62 -13.12
CA TYR A 47 -17.38 17.43 -13.93
C TYR A 47 -17.57 16.16 -13.07
N PRO A 48 -18.81 15.86 -12.62
CA PRO A 48 -19.07 14.68 -11.81
C PRO A 48 -18.84 13.42 -12.63
N LEU A 49 -18.08 12.48 -12.08
CA LEU A 49 -17.63 11.27 -12.77
C LEU A 49 -18.82 10.42 -13.26
N GLU A 50 -19.95 10.42 -12.54
CA GLU A 50 -21.12 9.61 -12.88
C GLU A 50 -21.85 10.05 -14.16
N ARG A 51 -21.61 11.28 -14.63
CA ARG A 51 -22.25 11.84 -15.84
C ARG A 51 -21.32 11.84 -17.05
N GLU A 52 -20.12 11.31 -16.90
CA GLU A 52 -19.08 11.30 -17.93
C GLU A 52 -18.94 9.91 -18.54
N ASN A 53 -18.81 9.88 -19.87
CA ASN A 53 -18.46 8.66 -20.58
C ASN A 53 -16.94 8.63 -20.74
N PHE A 54 -16.33 7.55 -20.25
CA PHE A 54 -14.89 7.36 -20.32
C PHE A 54 -14.54 6.30 -21.35
N LEU A 55 -13.57 6.62 -22.20
CA LEU A 55 -12.86 5.61 -22.95
C LEU A 55 -11.65 5.18 -22.12
N VAL A 56 -11.60 3.89 -21.83
CA VAL A 56 -10.54 3.29 -21.02
C VAL A 56 -9.78 2.32 -21.88
N ARG A 57 -8.48 2.54 -22.01
CA ARG A 57 -7.58 1.63 -22.73
C ARG A 57 -6.53 1.12 -21.76
N GLU A 58 -6.36 -0.19 -21.73
CA GLU A 58 -5.27 -0.83 -21.01
C GLU A 58 -4.24 -1.31 -22.01
N SER A 59 -2.97 -1.17 -21.69
CA SER A 59 -1.85 -1.60 -22.53
C SER A 59 -0.86 -2.43 -21.74
N SER A 60 -0.36 -3.49 -22.38
CA SER A 60 0.74 -4.34 -21.93
C SER A 60 1.76 -4.40 -23.06
N GLY A 61 2.93 -3.80 -22.86
CA GLY A 61 3.94 -3.71 -23.91
C GLY A 61 3.42 -2.96 -25.16
N THR A 62 3.30 -3.67 -26.27
CA THR A 62 2.80 -3.13 -27.56
C THR A 62 1.30 -3.36 -27.78
N GLU A 63 0.66 -4.22 -26.99
CA GLU A 63 -0.78 -4.49 -27.12
C GLU A 63 -1.60 -3.47 -26.34
N SER A 64 -2.64 -2.93 -26.96
CA SER A 64 -3.64 -2.08 -26.30
C SER A 64 -5.04 -2.62 -26.52
N ARG A 65 -5.83 -2.71 -25.45
CA ARG A 65 -7.19 -3.23 -25.45
C ARG A 65 -8.12 -2.27 -24.73
N THR A 66 -9.30 -2.06 -25.29
CA THR A 66 -10.35 -1.24 -24.67
C THR A 66 -11.01 -2.01 -23.55
N VAL A 67 -11.17 -1.38 -22.40
CA VAL A 67 -11.90 -1.95 -21.25
C VAL A 67 -13.40 -1.78 -21.48
N LEU A 68 -14.16 -2.84 -21.25
CA LEU A 68 -15.62 -2.85 -21.37
C LEU A 68 -16.28 -3.00 -20.01
N GLY A 69 -17.48 -2.42 -19.84
CA GLY A 69 -18.31 -2.64 -18.65
C GLY A 69 -17.79 -1.99 -17.37
N THR A 70 -17.21 -0.79 -17.47
CA THR A 70 -16.80 0.01 -16.30
C THR A 70 -18.01 0.34 -15.43
N LYS A 71 -17.90 0.11 -14.12
CA LYS A 71 -18.91 0.47 -13.12
C LYS A 71 -18.36 1.58 -12.24
N ILE A 72 -19.07 2.70 -12.19
CA ILE A 72 -18.77 3.81 -11.30
C ILE A 72 -19.68 3.68 -10.08
N LEU A 73 -19.07 3.59 -8.90
CA LEU A 73 -19.75 3.47 -7.62
C LEU A 73 -19.26 4.60 -6.71
N ARG A 74 -20.18 5.25 -6.01
CA ARG A 74 -19.84 6.23 -4.97
C ARG A 74 -20.52 5.80 -3.68
N LYS A 75 -19.74 5.73 -2.60
CA LYS A 75 -20.30 5.46 -1.27
C LYS A 75 -21.17 6.65 -0.86
N GLU A 76 -22.38 6.37 -0.37
CA GLU A 76 -23.27 7.39 0.17
C GLU A 76 -22.72 7.98 1.47
N GLY A 77 -23.01 9.26 1.70
CA GLY A 77 -22.54 10.01 2.86
C GLY A 77 -21.32 10.88 2.58
N VAL A 78 -20.76 11.42 3.67
CA VAL A 78 -19.62 12.34 3.66
C VAL A 78 -18.51 11.80 4.55
N ARG A 79 -17.26 12.16 4.22
CA ARG A 79 -16.07 11.82 5.00
C ARG A 79 -15.56 13.05 5.77
N PRO A 80 -14.91 12.85 6.93
CA PRO A 80 -14.18 13.93 7.58
C PRO A 80 -13.00 14.34 6.68
N ILE A 81 -12.71 15.64 6.69
CA ILE A 81 -11.61 16.21 5.91
C ILE A 81 -10.70 17.05 6.81
N HIS A 82 -9.49 17.31 6.30
CA HIS A 82 -8.54 18.19 6.98
C HIS A 82 -8.42 19.50 6.21
N VAL A 83 -8.98 20.59 6.73
CA VAL A 83 -8.92 21.89 6.06
C VAL A 83 -7.68 22.65 6.53
N VAL A 84 -6.81 22.99 5.58
CA VAL A 84 -5.55 23.70 5.85
C VAL A 84 -5.64 25.11 5.29
N PHE A 85 -5.74 26.09 6.17
CA PHE A 85 -5.78 27.51 5.83
C PHE A 85 -4.40 28.12 5.87
N LEU A 86 -3.96 28.66 4.73
CA LEU A 86 -2.81 29.53 4.60
C LEU A 86 -3.33 30.95 4.47
N VAL A 87 -3.07 31.80 5.46
CA VAL A 87 -3.72 33.11 5.55
C VAL A 87 -2.67 34.19 5.65
N GLN A 88 -2.63 35.06 4.64
CA GLN A 88 -1.86 36.28 4.73
C GLN A 88 -2.51 37.23 5.75
N SER A 89 -1.72 37.67 6.72
CA SER A 89 -2.16 38.61 7.75
C SER A 89 -2.12 40.03 7.18
N GLY A 90 -3.24 40.72 7.17
CA GLY A 90 -3.38 42.07 6.62
C GLY A 90 -2.79 43.16 7.53
N ILE A 91 -2.53 44.32 6.94
CA ILE A 91 -2.06 45.52 7.68
C ILE A 91 -3.26 46.28 8.27
N THR A 92 -4.44 46.15 7.67
CA THR A 92 -5.64 46.87 8.10
C THR A 92 -6.54 46.00 8.99
N LEU A 93 -7.18 46.62 9.98
CA LEU A 93 -8.10 45.92 10.88
C LEU A 93 -9.34 45.38 10.13
N GLU A 94 -9.83 46.12 9.14
CA GLU A 94 -11.00 45.73 8.35
C GLU A 94 -10.77 44.42 7.58
N GLU A 95 -9.62 44.33 6.90
CA GLU A 95 -9.19 43.14 6.16
C GLU A 95 -9.03 41.93 7.08
N ASN A 96 -8.37 42.09 8.22
CA ASN A 96 -8.21 41.01 9.20
C ASN A 96 -9.54 40.57 9.80
N ASN A 97 -10.46 41.50 10.06
CA ASN A 97 -11.81 41.19 10.53
C ASN A 97 -12.61 40.43 9.46
N SER A 98 -12.51 40.84 8.19
CA SER A 98 -13.17 40.15 7.07
C SER A 98 -12.65 38.72 6.90
N ASN A 99 -11.32 38.56 6.87
CA ASN A 99 -10.67 37.25 6.78
C ASN A 99 -11.01 36.36 7.99
N THR A 100 -11.04 36.94 9.20
CA THR A 100 -11.47 36.24 10.43
C THR A 100 -12.91 35.72 10.32
N ARG A 101 -13.85 36.56 9.87
CA ARG A 101 -15.25 36.15 9.66
C ARG A 101 -15.37 35.05 8.61
N PHE A 102 -14.57 35.11 7.54
CA PHE A 102 -14.52 34.07 6.53
C PHE A 102 -14.10 32.73 7.13
N LEU A 103 -12.98 32.69 7.87
CA LEU A 103 -12.49 31.48 8.53
C LEU A 103 -13.52 30.91 9.51
N GLN A 104 -14.07 31.76 10.39
CA GLN A 104 -15.07 31.34 11.38
C GLN A 104 -16.31 30.75 10.72
N LYS A 105 -16.84 31.40 9.67
CA LYS A 105 -18.01 30.90 8.94
C LYS A 105 -17.72 29.56 8.27
N THR A 106 -16.54 29.37 7.68
CA THR A 106 -16.15 28.09 7.10
C THR A 106 -16.07 26.98 8.15
N VAL A 107 -15.42 27.25 9.29
CA VAL A 107 -15.32 26.26 10.39
C VAL A 107 -16.70 25.94 10.97
N GLN A 108 -17.59 26.94 11.08
CA GLN A 108 -18.97 26.74 11.56
C GLN A 108 -19.81 25.86 10.62
N SER A 109 -19.65 26.00 9.31
CA SER A 109 -20.36 25.19 8.31
C SER A 109 -19.77 23.79 8.10
N SER A 110 -18.62 23.50 8.70
CA SER A 110 -17.92 22.21 8.54
C SER A 110 -18.49 21.14 9.48
N GLY A 111 -18.17 19.87 9.20
CA GLY A 111 -18.57 18.74 10.04
C GLY A 111 -17.88 18.75 11.41
N GLU A 112 -18.45 18.01 12.37
CA GLU A 112 -17.89 17.94 13.73
C GLU A 112 -16.55 17.20 13.80
N GLU A 113 -16.39 16.19 12.95
CA GLU A 113 -15.18 15.35 12.82
C GLU A 113 -14.11 15.97 11.90
N ASP A 114 -14.36 17.16 11.33
CA ASP A 114 -13.40 17.84 10.47
C ASP A 114 -12.25 18.42 11.30
N ARG A 115 -11.04 18.33 10.76
CA ARG A 115 -9.81 18.85 11.39
C ARG A 115 -9.34 20.11 10.69
N PHE A 116 -8.71 21.01 11.42
CA PHE A 116 -8.27 22.30 10.90
C PHE A 116 -6.81 22.59 11.23
N SER A 117 -6.10 23.19 10.29
CA SER A 117 -4.79 23.79 10.53
C SER A 117 -4.77 25.21 9.99
N PHE A 118 -4.19 26.14 10.75
CA PHE A 118 -4.02 27.53 10.33
C PHE A 118 -2.54 27.87 10.24
N VAL A 119 -2.15 28.51 9.15
CA VAL A 119 -0.83 29.10 8.97
C VAL A 119 -1.05 30.57 8.66
N PHE A 120 -0.88 31.42 9.67
CA PHE A 120 -0.93 32.86 9.50
C PHE A 120 0.47 33.36 9.18
N PHE A 121 0.61 34.14 8.11
CA PHE A 121 1.91 34.62 7.67
C PHE A 121 1.86 36.08 7.21
N SER A 122 2.97 36.77 7.41
CA SER A 122 3.30 38.09 6.86
C SER A 122 4.82 38.24 6.82
N ASP A 123 5.35 39.44 6.59
CA ASP A 123 6.80 39.67 6.62
C ASP A 123 7.40 39.50 8.03
N ASP A 124 6.61 39.79 9.06
CA ASP A 124 7.00 39.86 10.47
C ASP A 124 6.41 38.72 11.32
N LEU A 125 5.52 37.90 10.75
CA LEU A 125 4.78 36.88 11.47
C LEU A 125 4.74 35.55 10.73
N LEU A 126 4.87 34.47 11.49
CA LEU A 126 4.57 33.11 11.03
C LEU A 126 4.03 32.26 12.19
N VAL A 127 2.71 32.16 12.29
CA VAL A 127 2.02 31.36 13.32
C VAL A 127 1.47 30.10 12.67
N VAL A 128 1.80 28.94 13.24
CA VAL A 128 1.38 27.63 12.73
C VAL A 128 0.61 26.91 13.82
N GLU A 129 -0.68 26.69 13.57
CA GLU A 129 -1.60 25.95 14.39
C GLU A 129 -2.00 24.68 13.64
N LYS A 130 -1.86 23.52 14.27
CA LYS A 130 -2.01 22.23 13.59
C LYS A 130 -3.07 21.39 14.27
N ASP A 131 -3.79 20.65 13.44
CA ASP A 131 -4.65 19.54 13.88
C ASP A 131 -5.59 19.93 15.04
N LEU A 132 -6.38 20.97 14.79
CA LEU A 132 -7.39 21.48 15.70
C LEU A 132 -8.74 20.80 15.43
N ASP A 133 -9.49 20.55 16.50
CA ASP A 133 -10.91 20.22 16.39
C ASP A 133 -11.73 21.47 16.07
N ARG A 134 -13.01 21.28 15.73
CA ARG A 134 -13.91 22.37 15.37
C ARG A 134 -13.98 23.46 16.45
N GLN A 135 -14.05 23.09 17.73
CA GLN A 135 -14.17 24.06 18.84
C GLN A 135 -12.90 24.88 19.04
N SER A 136 -11.74 24.22 19.10
CA SER A 136 -10.43 24.89 19.20
C SER A 136 -10.17 25.75 17.96
N ALA A 137 -10.54 25.25 16.78
CA ALA A 137 -10.42 26.00 15.53
C ALA A 137 -11.23 27.28 15.55
N LEU A 138 -12.47 27.29 16.06
CA LEU A 138 -13.26 28.52 16.18
C LEU A 138 -12.62 29.55 17.11
N SER A 139 -12.01 29.10 18.21
CA SER A 139 -11.33 30.01 19.13
C SER A 139 -10.06 30.64 18.53
N LYS A 140 -9.34 29.86 17.70
CA LYS A 140 -8.06 30.22 17.08
C LYS A 140 -8.18 30.81 15.67
N ALA A 141 -9.36 30.73 15.05
CA ALA A 141 -9.67 31.35 13.76
C ALA A 141 -9.80 32.87 13.91
N LYS A 142 -8.71 33.54 14.27
CA LYS A 142 -8.56 34.98 14.41
C LYS A 142 -7.29 35.40 13.69
N VAL A 143 -7.44 36.19 12.64
CA VAL A 143 -6.30 36.62 11.82
C VAL A 143 -5.53 37.70 12.60
N PRO A 144 -4.26 37.48 12.91
CA PRO A 144 -3.44 38.48 13.60
C PRO A 144 -3.15 39.67 12.68
N GLY A 145 -2.86 40.83 13.29
CA GLY A 145 -2.39 41.99 12.56
C GLY A 145 -0.94 41.82 12.13
N SER A 146 -0.59 42.39 10.98
CA SER A 146 0.77 42.45 10.45
C SER A 146 1.24 43.90 10.35
N LEU A 147 2.56 44.13 10.51
CA LEU A 147 3.18 45.43 10.26
C LEU A 147 3.45 45.68 8.77
N SER A 148 3.75 44.64 7.98
CA SER A 148 4.02 44.77 6.55
C SER A 148 3.77 43.50 5.73
N ASN A 149 3.43 43.69 4.44
CA ASN A 149 3.21 42.65 3.44
C ASN A 149 3.89 43.01 2.11
N ARG A 150 5.21 43.21 2.12
CA ARG A 150 5.98 43.57 0.92
C ARG A 150 6.60 42.35 0.23
N ASN A 151 6.78 41.24 0.96
CA ASN A 151 7.51 40.06 0.47
C ASN A 151 6.62 38.82 0.35
N THR A 152 5.35 38.99 -0.05
CA THR A 152 4.35 37.91 -0.18
C THR A 152 4.89 36.67 -0.91
N GLY A 153 5.62 36.85 -2.01
CA GLY A 153 6.21 35.74 -2.77
C GLY A 153 7.23 34.91 -1.99
N VAL A 154 8.09 35.55 -1.19
CA VAL A 154 9.10 34.89 -0.36
C VAL A 154 8.43 34.19 0.83
N ASN A 155 7.47 34.85 1.47
CA ASN A 155 6.74 34.30 2.59
C ASN A 155 5.95 33.05 2.18
N LEU A 156 5.36 33.05 0.97
CA LEU A 156 4.68 31.88 0.40
C LEU A 156 5.62 30.69 0.24
N ASP A 157 6.87 30.90 -0.18
CA ASP A 157 7.83 29.81 -0.34
C ASP A 157 8.13 29.15 1.02
N LEU A 158 8.33 29.96 2.06
CA LEU A 158 8.53 29.48 3.43
C LEU A 158 7.30 28.74 3.97
N VAL A 159 6.11 29.26 3.73
CA VAL A 159 4.84 28.62 4.11
C VAL A 159 4.69 27.26 3.43
N PHE A 160 4.96 27.19 2.13
CA PHE A 160 4.93 25.96 1.35
C PHE A 160 5.94 24.92 1.84
N GLN A 161 7.13 25.33 2.28
CA GLN A 161 8.09 24.41 2.90
C GLN A 161 7.55 23.82 4.20
N LYS A 162 6.86 24.62 5.03
CA LYS A 162 6.27 24.14 6.30
C LYS A 162 5.00 23.30 6.12
N LEU A 163 4.33 23.40 4.97
CA LEU A 163 3.10 22.66 4.69
C LEU A 163 3.29 21.15 4.64
N ASN A 164 4.43 20.65 4.17
CA ASN A 164 4.65 19.21 4.00
C ASN A 164 4.46 18.40 5.28
N GLY A 165 4.74 19.00 6.45
CA GLY A 165 4.52 18.35 7.75
C GLY A 165 3.11 18.49 8.32
N VAL A 166 2.19 19.15 7.59
CA VAL A 166 0.79 19.37 7.98
C VAL A 166 -0.17 18.65 7.04
N LEU A 167 0.21 18.51 5.77
CA LEU A 167 -0.66 17.93 4.74
C LEU A 167 -0.87 16.43 4.93
N THR A 168 -2.13 16.04 4.80
CA THR A 168 -2.64 14.66 4.72
C THR A 168 -3.23 14.42 3.32
N ARG A 169 -3.46 13.16 2.92
CA ARG A 169 -4.08 12.84 1.61
C ARG A 169 -5.49 13.43 1.43
N ASP A 170 -6.15 13.70 2.56
CA ASP A 170 -7.52 14.24 2.63
C ASP A 170 -7.52 15.74 2.91
N SER A 171 -6.37 16.40 2.75
CA SER A 171 -6.25 17.82 2.98
C SER A 171 -6.92 18.66 1.89
N PHE A 172 -7.69 19.65 2.33
CA PHE A 172 -8.26 20.70 1.51
C PHE A 172 -7.49 22.00 1.78
N ILE A 173 -6.66 22.42 0.82
CA ILE A 173 -5.77 23.57 1.00
C ILE A 173 -6.49 24.84 0.55
N VAL A 174 -6.57 25.82 1.44
CA VAL A 174 -7.14 27.13 1.19
C VAL A 174 -6.08 28.19 1.39
N LEU A 175 -5.81 28.98 0.36
CA LEU A 175 -4.86 30.08 0.39
C LEU A 175 -5.60 31.42 0.30
N LEU A 176 -5.59 32.16 1.41
CA LEU A 176 -6.19 33.49 1.52
C LEU A 176 -5.10 34.54 1.31
N LEU A 177 -5.18 35.27 0.19
CA LEU A 177 -4.24 36.33 -0.18
C LEU A 177 -4.98 37.64 -0.39
N SER A 178 -4.52 38.67 0.29
CA SER A 178 -5.15 39.98 0.26
C SER A 178 -4.30 41.02 -0.48
N ASP A 179 -3.03 40.68 -0.71
CA ASP A 179 -2.11 41.46 -1.53
C ASP A 179 -2.55 41.54 -3.00
N SER A 180 -2.33 42.71 -3.59
CA SER A 180 -2.78 43.03 -4.94
C SER A 180 -1.77 42.59 -6.00
N GLU A 181 -0.47 42.69 -5.72
CA GLU A 181 0.59 42.36 -6.68
C GLU A 181 1.84 41.81 -6.00
N TYR A 182 2.31 40.64 -6.43
CA TYR A 182 3.54 40.02 -5.94
C TYR A 182 4.13 39.10 -7.00
N SER A 183 5.42 38.77 -6.89
CA SER A 183 6.08 37.86 -7.83
C SER A 183 6.23 36.45 -7.25
N LEU A 184 5.97 35.43 -8.05
CA LEU A 184 6.17 34.04 -7.65
C LEU A 184 7.64 33.63 -7.82
N PRO A 185 8.32 33.17 -6.75
CA PRO A 185 9.67 32.64 -6.84
C PRO A 185 9.72 31.34 -7.66
N ARG A 186 10.92 31.00 -8.14
CA ARG A 186 11.13 29.84 -9.03
C ARG A 186 10.71 28.51 -8.39
N GLY A 187 10.91 28.33 -7.08
CA GLY A 187 10.52 27.11 -6.36
C GLY A 187 9.02 26.82 -6.48
N ILE A 188 8.18 27.83 -6.21
CA ILE A 188 6.72 27.70 -6.30
C ILE A 188 6.26 27.39 -7.73
N ARG A 189 6.93 27.97 -8.75
CA ARG A 189 6.59 27.72 -10.17
C ARG A 189 6.83 26.28 -10.62
N GLN A 190 7.59 25.49 -9.87
CA GLN A 190 7.77 24.06 -10.14
C GLN A 190 6.55 23.22 -9.74
N GLY A 191 5.66 23.74 -8.88
CA GLY A 191 4.41 23.08 -8.52
C GLY A 191 4.56 21.83 -7.64
N LEU A 192 5.68 21.68 -6.94
CA LEU A 192 5.99 20.49 -6.12
C LEU A 192 5.55 20.62 -4.65
N SER A 193 5.12 21.81 -4.22
CA SER A 193 4.96 22.15 -2.80
C SER A 193 3.75 21.53 -2.09
N THR A 194 2.78 20.98 -2.82
CA THR A 194 1.52 20.48 -2.23
C THR A 194 1.34 18.97 -2.34
N SER A 195 2.39 18.23 -2.67
CA SER A 195 2.30 16.78 -2.93
C SER A 195 1.21 16.42 -3.96
N GLY A 196 0.95 17.31 -4.92
CA GLY A 196 -0.08 17.13 -5.95
C GLY A 196 -1.50 17.56 -5.56
N LEU A 197 -1.73 18.04 -4.34
CA LEU A 197 -3.03 18.55 -3.92
C LEU A 197 -3.33 19.94 -4.53
N PRO A 198 -4.57 20.19 -4.97
CA PRO A 198 -4.96 21.49 -5.49
C PRO A 198 -5.06 22.54 -4.38
N ILE A 199 -4.76 23.81 -4.72
CA ILE A 199 -4.88 24.95 -3.82
C ILE A 199 -6.11 25.78 -4.21
N GLN A 200 -7.04 25.96 -3.28
CA GLN A 200 -8.15 26.89 -3.45
C GLN A 200 -7.71 28.29 -3.05
N LEU A 201 -7.68 29.23 -4.00
CA LEU A 201 -7.21 30.58 -3.73
C LEU A 201 -8.40 31.50 -3.51
N VAL A 202 -8.43 32.17 -2.37
CA VAL A 202 -9.42 33.19 -2.03
C VAL A 202 -8.68 34.53 -1.95
N GLY A 203 -9.02 35.47 -2.82
CA GLY A 203 -8.25 36.72 -2.91
C GLY A 203 -8.80 37.74 -3.90
N LYS A 204 -8.02 38.77 -4.18
CA LYS A 204 -8.30 39.74 -5.26
C LYS A 204 -7.86 39.18 -6.61
N ARG A 205 -8.47 39.65 -7.69
CA ARG A 205 -8.08 39.27 -9.06
C ARG A 205 -6.73 39.92 -9.41
N ASN A 206 -5.70 39.10 -9.57
CA ASN A 206 -4.39 39.53 -10.07
C ASN A 206 -3.70 38.40 -10.83
N PHE A 207 -2.68 38.73 -11.63
CA PHE A 207 -1.97 37.78 -12.48
C PHE A 207 -1.35 36.63 -11.67
N SER A 208 -0.73 36.94 -10.54
CA SER A 208 0.01 35.98 -9.72
C SER A 208 -0.89 34.93 -9.05
N ASN A 209 -2.09 35.33 -8.62
CA ASN A 209 -3.11 34.43 -8.10
C ASN A 209 -3.59 33.45 -9.18
N PHE A 210 -3.84 33.94 -10.40
CA PHE A 210 -4.19 33.05 -11.52
C PHE A 210 -3.04 32.14 -11.93
N GLU A 211 -1.79 32.61 -11.83
CA GLU A 211 -0.61 31.79 -12.06
C GLU A 211 -0.50 30.65 -11.02
N LEU A 212 -0.72 30.92 -9.73
CA LEU A 212 -0.79 29.89 -8.69
C LEU A 212 -1.85 28.83 -8.99
N ILE A 213 -3.05 29.26 -9.35
CA ILE A 213 -4.14 28.35 -9.71
C ILE A 213 -3.76 27.50 -10.92
N ARG A 214 -3.09 28.07 -11.93
CA ARG A 214 -2.60 27.31 -13.09
C ARG A 214 -1.56 26.25 -12.71
N ILE A 215 -0.65 26.59 -11.81
CA ILE A 215 0.42 25.67 -11.36
C ILE A 215 -0.17 24.53 -10.52
N TYR A 216 -1.06 24.83 -9.57
CA TYR A 216 -1.53 23.87 -8.58
C TYR A 216 -2.89 23.22 -8.91
N GLY A 217 -3.71 23.79 -9.80
CA GLY A 217 -4.92 23.17 -10.35
C GLY A 217 -6.22 23.33 -9.54
N GLY A 218 -6.27 24.28 -8.60
CA GLY A 218 -7.50 24.57 -7.82
C GLY A 218 -8.41 25.62 -8.45
N GLU A 219 -9.26 26.25 -7.65
CA GLU A 219 -10.23 27.27 -8.06
C GLU A 219 -9.94 28.63 -7.42
N PHE A 220 -10.31 29.70 -8.11
CA PHE A 220 -10.13 31.08 -7.64
C PHE A 220 -11.46 31.68 -7.16
N TYR A 221 -11.50 32.17 -5.93
CA TYR A 221 -12.64 32.78 -5.25
C TYR A 221 -12.36 34.26 -4.99
N ASP A 222 -13.20 35.13 -5.53
CA ASP A 222 -13.01 36.58 -5.42
C ASP A 222 -13.52 37.09 -4.06
N LEU A 223 -12.69 37.79 -3.29
CA LEU A 223 -13.10 38.36 -2.00
C LEU A 223 -14.20 39.41 -2.12
N LEU A 224 -14.31 40.10 -3.25
CA LEU A 224 -15.27 41.19 -3.44
C LEU A 224 -16.62 40.71 -3.98
N ALA A 225 -16.70 39.48 -4.48
CA ALA A 225 -17.92 38.94 -5.07
C ALA A 225 -18.83 38.33 -4.00
N ALA A 226 -20.10 38.80 -3.94
CA ALA A 226 -21.09 38.36 -2.95
C ALA A 226 -21.32 36.83 -2.97
N ASP A 227 -21.29 36.21 -4.15
CA ASP A 227 -21.54 34.78 -4.35
C ASP A 227 -20.30 33.90 -4.11
N SER A 228 -19.12 34.49 -3.90
CA SER A 228 -17.87 33.74 -3.81
C SER A 228 -17.84 32.83 -2.59
N GLN A 229 -18.34 33.33 -1.45
CA GLN A 229 -18.38 32.54 -0.21
C GLN A 229 -19.33 31.35 -0.31
N SER A 230 -20.52 31.52 -0.89
CA SER A 230 -21.47 30.42 -1.06
C SER A 230 -20.92 29.37 -2.04
N ARG A 231 -20.27 29.80 -3.12
CA ARG A 231 -19.60 28.90 -4.07
C ARG A 231 -18.50 28.10 -3.37
N PHE A 232 -17.63 28.76 -2.62
CA PHE A 232 -16.55 28.12 -1.85
C PHE A 232 -17.08 27.06 -0.88
N LEU A 233 -18.09 27.39 -0.07
CA LEU A 233 -18.69 26.44 0.86
C LEU A 233 -19.31 25.24 0.13
N SER A 234 -19.95 25.48 -1.02
CA SER A 234 -20.53 24.41 -1.82
C SER A 234 -19.49 23.46 -2.45
N ASP A 235 -18.30 23.97 -2.75
CA ASP A 235 -17.18 23.18 -3.27
C ASP A 235 -16.48 22.41 -2.14
N LEU A 236 -16.39 23.01 -0.94
CA LEU A 236 -15.94 22.33 0.28
C LEU A 236 -16.87 21.16 0.64
N GLU A 237 -18.19 21.37 0.63
CA GLU A 237 -19.18 20.32 0.84
C GLU A 237 -19.07 19.20 -0.20
N TYR A 238 -18.83 19.56 -1.48
CA TYR A 238 -18.61 18.56 -2.52
C TYR A 238 -17.34 17.74 -2.26
N PHE A 239 -16.26 18.37 -1.80
CA PHE A 239 -15.01 17.70 -1.46
C PHE A 239 -15.16 16.69 -0.31
N ARG A 240 -16.14 16.89 0.57
CA ARG A 240 -16.49 15.95 1.64
C ARG A 240 -17.17 14.68 1.13
N LYS A 241 -17.62 14.62 -0.12
CA LYS A 241 -18.15 13.37 -0.69
C LYS A 241 -17.03 12.34 -0.82
N HIS A 242 -17.39 11.07 -0.72
CA HIS A 242 -16.43 10.01 -1.00
C HIS A 242 -15.95 10.07 -2.47
N PRO A 243 -14.64 9.83 -2.71
CA PRO A 243 -14.13 9.71 -4.06
C PRO A 243 -14.88 8.59 -4.79
N ALA A 244 -15.03 8.74 -6.10
CA ALA A 244 -15.71 7.74 -6.91
C ALA A 244 -14.80 6.53 -7.10
N GLU A 245 -15.35 5.34 -6.88
CA GLU A 245 -14.71 4.08 -7.18
C GLU A 245 -15.09 3.62 -8.58
N ILE A 246 -14.11 3.50 -9.44
CA ILE A 246 -14.27 2.88 -10.75
C ILE A 246 -13.84 1.43 -10.64
N ARG A 247 -14.73 0.50 -10.98
CA ARG A 247 -14.45 -0.93 -11.03
C ARG A 247 -14.56 -1.43 -12.46
N TYR A 248 -13.56 -2.17 -12.90
CA TYR A 248 -13.56 -2.79 -14.21
C TYR A 248 -12.78 -4.12 -14.19
N GLU A 249 -13.06 -4.97 -15.16
CA GLU A 249 -12.33 -6.23 -15.38
C GLU A 249 -11.21 -6.01 -16.40
N SER A 250 -9.99 -6.38 -16.05
CA SER A 250 -8.85 -6.23 -16.96
C SER A 250 -9.06 -7.06 -18.25
N PRO A 251 -8.88 -6.46 -19.45
CA PRO A 251 -8.98 -7.17 -20.72
C PRO A 251 -7.81 -8.14 -20.96
N PHE A 252 -6.78 -8.10 -20.12
CA PHE A 252 -5.63 -9.02 -20.14
C PHE A 252 -5.76 -10.20 -19.17
N ARG A 253 -6.97 -10.46 -18.65
CA ARG A 253 -7.24 -11.55 -17.68
C ARG A 253 -6.78 -12.94 -18.14
N GLU A 254 -6.68 -13.18 -19.45
CA GLU A 254 -6.22 -14.45 -20.04
C GLU A 254 -4.77 -14.39 -20.55
N ASP A 255 -4.12 -13.24 -20.56
CA ASP A 255 -2.76 -13.06 -21.13
C ASP A 255 -1.73 -12.63 -20.06
N PHE A 256 -2.12 -12.67 -18.78
CA PHE A 256 -1.30 -12.19 -17.66
C PHE A 256 0.03 -12.93 -17.48
N TRP A 257 0.20 -14.10 -18.10
CA TRP A 257 1.43 -14.92 -18.08
C TRP A 257 2.37 -14.63 -19.26
N LYS A 258 1.90 -13.97 -20.32
CA LYS A 258 2.73 -13.68 -21.51
C LYS A 258 3.68 -12.50 -21.31
N GLY A 259 3.39 -11.62 -20.35
CA GLY A 259 4.23 -10.47 -20.02
C GLY A 259 5.28 -10.83 -18.96
N ASN A 260 6.55 -10.58 -19.27
CA ASN A 260 7.71 -10.71 -18.37
C ASN A 260 7.69 -9.68 -17.22
N GLY A 261 6.66 -9.72 -16.39
CA GLY A 261 6.51 -8.79 -15.26
C GLY A 261 6.18 -7.35 -15.66
N GLU A 262 5.71 -7.13 -16.89
CA GLU A 262 5.37 -5.79 -17.40
C GLU A 262 4.22 -5.16 -16.59
N PHE A 263 4.33 -3.83 -16.38
CA PHE A 263 3.27 -3.03 -15.78
C PHE A 263 2.15 -2.86 -16.79
N LEU A 264 0.91 -3.04 -16.35
CA LEU A 264 -0.26 -2.68 -17.13
C LEU A 264 -0.45 -1.18 -17.02
N ARG A 265 -0.46 -0.49 -18.16
CA ARG A 265 -0.71 0.94 -18.24
C ARG A 265 -2.14 1.16 -18.69
N GLY A 266 -2.91 1.85 -17.86
CA GLY A 266 -4.24 2.30 -18.23
C GLY A 266 -4.23 3.78 -18.59
N ASP A 267 -4.85 4.11 -19.71
CA ASP A 267 -5.08 5.47 -20.18
C ASP A 267 -6.58 5.75 -20.17
N TRP A 268 -6.98 6.76 -19.41
CA TRP A 268 -8.36 7.23 -19.30
C TRP A 268 -8.51 8.54 -20.07
N GLU A 269 -9.56 8.60 -20.88
CA GLU A 269 -9.91 9.78 -21.65
C GLU A 269 -11.42 10.05 -21.50
N SER A 270 -11.76 11.19 -20.92
CA SER A 270 -13.12 11.74 -20.92
C SER A 270 -13.34 12.58 -22.18
N ILE A 271 -14.55 12.49 -22.72
CA ILE A 271 -15.02 13.25 -23.87
C ILE A 271 -14.94 14.77 -23.62
N ARG A 272 -15.06 15.23 -22.36
CA ARG A 272 -15.05 16.65 -21.99
C ARG A 272 -13.70 17.20 -21.59
N GLY A 273 -12.61 16.45 -21.78
CA GLY A 273 -11.24 16.98 -21.68
C GLY A 273 -10.45 16.59 -20.43
N GLY A 274 -10.78 15.47 -19.78
CA GLY A 274 -9.95 14.90 -18.71
C GLY A 274 -9.14 13.70 -19.20
N LYS A 275 -7.82 13.71 -19.01
CA LYS A 275 -6.95 12.55 -19.24
C LYS A 275 -6.14 12.24 -17.98
N PHE A 276 -6.12 10.98 -17.59
CA PHE A 276 -5.18 10.51 -16.58
C PHE A 276 -4.64 9.13 -16.95
N ASN A 277 -3.40 8.88 -16.55
CA ASN A 277 -2.68 7.67 -16.87
C ASN A 277 -2.28 7.01 -15.56
N PHE A 278 -2.29 5.69 -15.51
CA PHE A 278 -1.88 4.95 -14.34
C PHE A 278 -1.19 3.67 -14.73
N THR A 279 -0.36 3.15 -13.83
CA THR A 279 0.36 1.89 -14.03
C THR A 279 0.15 1.02 -12.80
N TYR A 280 -0.08 -0.26 -13.01
CA TYR A 280 -0.22 -1.21 -11.92
C TYR A 280 0.38 -2.57 -12.27
N LYS A 281 0.74 -3.32 -11.23
CA LYS A 281 1.29 -4.67 -11.35
C LYS A 281 0.38 -5.66 -10.64
N PRO A 282 -0.27 -6.60 -11.35
CA PRO A 282 -1.12 -7.58 -10.69
C PRO A 282 -0.33 -8.47 -9.70
N GLY A 283 -0.92 -8.84 -8.56
CA GLY A 283 -0.24 -9.60 -7.51
C GLY A 283 0.08 -11.06 -7.88
N THR A 284 1.34 -11.48 -7.77
CA THR A 284 1.86 -12.77 -8.27
C THR A 284 1.15 -14.01 -7.74
N MET A 285 0.80 -14.04 -6.44
CA MET A 285 0.23 -15.24 -5.81
C MET A 285 -1.23 -15.52 -6.22
N LYS A 286 -2.00 -14.46 -6.46
CA LYS A 286 -3.41 -14.60 -6.90
C LYS A 286 -3.51 -14.90 -8.40
N ARG A 287 -2.54 -14.44 -9.21
CA ARG A 287 -2.39 -14.86 -10.62
C ARG A 287 -2.28 -16.38 -10.77
N ILE A 288 -1.46 -17.02 -9.92
CA ILE A 288 -1.27 -18.48 -9.92
C ILE A 288 -2.56 -19.20 -9.51
N ARG A 289 -3.28 -18.69 -8.50
CA ARG A 289 -4.55 -19.27 -8.07
C ARG A 289 -5.62 -19.22 -9.17
N PHE A 290 -5.75 -18.09 -9.88
CA PHE A 290 -6.68 -17.97 -11.00
C PHE A 290 -6.30 -18.93 -12.15
N LEU A 291 -5.01 -19.10 -12.45
CA LEU A 291 -4.53 -20.07 -13.44
C LEU A 291 -4.96 -21.51 -13.11
N LEU A 292 -4.85 -21.92 -11.85
CA LEU A 292 -5.21 -23.28 -11.40
C LEU A 292 -6.73 -23.51 -11.43
N LEU A 293 -7.53 -22.46 -11.31
CA LEU A 293 -8.99 -22.51 -11.31
C LEU A 293 -9.60 -22.19 -12.68
N SER A 294 -8.81 -21.81 -13.68
CA SER A 294 -9.33 -21.51 -15.02
C SER A 294 -9.68 -22.83 -15.74
N PRO A 295 -10.94 -23.01 -16.20
CA PRO A 295 -11.37 -24.25 -16.85
C PRO A 295 -10.51 -24.58 -18.08
N GLY A 296 -10.03 -23.56 -18.81
CA GLY A 296 -9.24 -23.73 -20.04
C GLY A 296 -7.86 -24.35 -19.86
N VAL A 297 -7.27 -24.29 -18.65
CA VAL A 297 -5.95 -24.90 -18.35
C VAL A 297 -6.10 -26.17 -17.51
N PHE A 298 -7.09 -26.20 -16.62
CA PHE A 298 -7.34 -27.31 -15.71
C PHE A 298 -7.97 -28.54 -16.40
N LEU A 299 -8.91 -28.35 -17.33
CA LEU A 299 -9.55 -29.46 -18.05
C LEU A 299 -8.58 -30.24 -18.95
N PRO A 300 -7.72 -29.60 -19.76
CA PRO A 300 -6.76 -30.33 -20.60
C PRO A 300 -5.72 -31.10 -19.78
N THR A 301 -5.27 -30.53 -18.66
CA THR A 301 -4.26 -31.16 -17.80
C THR A 301 -4.81 -32.37 -17.05
N ILE A 302 -6.02 -32.28 -16.50
CA ILE A 302 -6.72 -33.44 -15.93
C ILE A 302 -7.08 -34.47 -16.99
N GLY A 303 -7.54 -34.04 -18.16
CA GLY A 303 -7.82 -34.93 -19.28
C GLY A 303 -6.56 -35.72 -19.71
N PHE A 304 -5.42 -35.03 -19.82
CA PHE A 304 -4.14 -35.67 -20.11
C PHE A 304 -3.73 -36.65 -19.00
N LEU A 305 -3.85 -36.26 -17.73
CA LEU A 305 -3.55 -37.14 -16.59
C LEU A 305 -4.45 -38.37 -16.57
N LEU A 306 -5.75 -38.22 -16.83
CA LEU A 306 -6.70 -39.33 -16.93
C LEU A 306 -6.33 -40.27 -18.07
N ILE A 307 -5.98 -39.74 -19.24
CA ILE A 307 -5.51 -40.55 -20.38
C ILE A 307 -4.23 -41.29 -20.00
N LEU A 308 -3.28 -40.63 -19.33
CA LEU A 308 -2.03 -41.24 -18.91
C LEU A 308 -2.25 -42.34 -17.87
N THR A 309 -3.16 -42.13 -16.91
CA THR A 309 -3.56 -43.15 -15.94
C THR A 309 -4.27 -44.32 -16.62
N LEU A 310 -5.10 -44.06 -17.63
CA LEU A 310 -5.81 -45.12 -18.37
C LEU A 310 -4.83 -45.95 -19.21
N ILE A 311 -3.85 -45.31 -19.85
CA ILE A 311 -2.76 -45.99 -20.56
C ILE A 311 -1.92 -46.83 -19.58
N GLY A 312 -1.58 -46.27 -18.41
CA GLY A 312 -0.88 -47.00 -17.36
C GLY A 312 -1.66 -48.23 -16.88
N LEU A 313 -2.98 -48.09 -16.70
CA LEU A 313 -3.86 -49.19 -16.30
C LEU A 313 -3.94 -50.27 -17.40
N LEU A 314 -4.07 -49.88 -18.66
CA LEU A 314 -4.08 -50.80 -19.81
C LEU A 314 -2.76 -51.57 -19.94
N LEU A 315 -1.63 -50.92 -19.70
CA LEU A 315 -0.32 -51.58 -19.69
C LEU A 315 -0.16 -52.55 -18.52
N LEU A 316 -0.76 -52.25 -17.37
CA LEU A 316 -0.77 -53.14 -16.20
C LEU A 316 -1.60 -54.41 -16.47
N PHE A 317 -2.83 -54.26 -16.99
CA PHE A 317 -3.68 -55.39 -17.34
C PHE A 317 -3.12 -56.24 -18.48
N ARG A 318 -2.38 -55.63 -19.42
CA ARG A 318 -1.71 -56.38 -20.50
C ARG A 318 -0.55 -57.23 -19.99
N ARG A 319 0.03 -56.91 -18.82
CA ARG A 319 1.12 -57.66 -18.20
C ARG A 319 0.66 -58.88 -17.39
N GLU A 320 -0.62 -58.93 -16.99
CA GLU A 320 -1.22 -60.11 -16.35
C GLU A 320 -1.56 -61.25 -17.33
N GLY A 321 -1.55 -60.98 -18.65
CA GLY A 321 -1.82 -62.01 -19.66
C GLY A 321 -0.61 -62.84 -20.11
N GLU A 322 0.58 -62.57 -19.57
CA GLU A 322 1.84 -63.06 -20.15
C GLU A 322 2.89 -63.41 -19.08
N THR A 323 2.53 -64.24 -18.10
CA THR A 323 3.53 -64.97 -17.29
C THR A 323 2.97 -66.32 -16.84
N ASP A 324 3.14 -67.32 -17.69
CA ASP A 324 3.18 -68.71 -17.26
C ASP A 324 4.65 -69.10 -17.10
N VAL A 325 4.93 -69.88 -16.03
CA VAL A 325 6.18 -70.61 -15.73
C VAL A 325 7.28 -69.91 -14.88
N SER A 326 7.37 -70.44 -13.65
CA SER A 326 8.54 -70.64 -12.76
C SER A 326 9.15 -69.45 -11.99
N GLY A 327 9.06 -69.52 -10.65
CA GLY A 327 9.85 -68.70 -9.73
C GLY A 327 9.22 -68.47 -8.35
N GLU A 328 9.03 -69.53 -7.55
CA GLU A 328 8.73 -69.39 -6.12
C GLU A 328 9.94 -68.78 -5.38
N SER A 329 9.76 -67.66 -4.67
CA SER A 329 10.38 -67.39 -3.34
C SER A 329 10.16 -65.98 -2.74
N GLU A 330 9.58 -65.00 -3.43
CA GLU A 330 9.48 -63.63 -2.87
C GLU A 330 8.09 -63.18 -2.36
N ILE A 331 7.01 -63.91 -2.67
CA ILE A 331 5.63 -63.46 -2.38
C ILE A 331 5.24 -63.66 -0.90
N GLY A 332 5.82 -64.65 -0.22
CA GLY A 332 5.45 -65.00 1.16
C GLY A 332 5.89 -64.03 2.26
N GLU A 333 6.75 -63.04 1.96
CA GLU A 333 7.27 -62.09 2.94
C GLU A 333 6.50 -60.76 2.95
N ALA A 334 5.97 -60.35 1.79
CA ALA A 334 5.14 -59.14 1.67
C ALA A 334 3.75 -59.34 2.29
N GLU A 335 3.16 -60.52 2.12
CA GLU A 335 1.86 -60.90 2.69
C GLU A 335 1.92 -60.95 4.23
N ARG A 336 3.00 -61.50 4.80
CA ARG A 336 3.25 -61.48 6.25
C ARG A 336 3.44 -60.08 6.82
N ARG A 337 4.08 -59.16 6.09
CA ARG A 337 4.21 -57.74 6.49
C ARG A 337 2.87 -56.99 6.44
N PHE A 338 1.95 -57.40 5.58
CA PHE A 338 0.61 -56.79 5.48
C PHE A 338 -0.30 -57.24 6.63
N HIS A 339 -0.27 -58.52 6.99
CA HIS A 339 -1.02 -59.06 8.14
C HIS A 339 -0.54 -58.49 9.48
N ALA A 340 0.77 -58.29 9.67
CA ALA A 340 1.32 -57.67 10.87
C ALA A 340 0.82 -56.22 11.10
N ARG A 341 0.59 -55.45 10.03
CA ARG A 341 0.07 -54.07 10.12
C ARG A 341 -1.43 -53.98 10.44
N GLY A 342 -2.20 -55.01 10.07
CA GLY A 342 -3.62 -55.10 10.41
C GLY A 342 -3.82 -55.30 11.91
N GLU A 343 -3.05 -56.23 12.49
CA GLU A 343 -3.09 -56.53 13.92
C GLU A 343 -2.58 -55.37 14.78
N GLU A 344 -1.54 -54.64 14.36
CA GLU A 344 -1.07 -53.43 15.07
C GLU A 344 -2.13 -52.32 15.12
N ARG A 345 -2.93 -52.14 14.06
CA ARG A 345 -4.02 -51.15 14.01
C ARG A 345 -5.16 -51.51 14.96
N GLU A 346 -5.53 -52.78 15.04
CA GLU A 346 -6.54 -53.25 15.99
C GLU A 346 -6.07 -53.13 17.44
N VAL A 347 -4.79 -53.40 17.72
CA VAL A 347 -4.19 -53.23 19.05
C VAL A 347 -4.15 -51.75 19.44
N TYR A 348 -3.81 -50.85 18.51
CA TYR A 348 -3.84 -49.40 18.74
C TYR A 348 -5.26 -48.89 19.03
N GLN A 349 -6.25 -49.41 18.31
CA GLN A 349 -7.65 -49.04 18.46
C GLN A 349 -8.27 -49.60 19.76
N ARG A 350 -7.82 -50.77 20.25
CA ARG A 350 -8.17 -51.28 21.59
C ARG A 350 -7.46 -50.56 22.72
N MET A 351 -6.23 -50.08 22.51
CA MET A 351 -5.44 -49.37 23.53
C MET A 351 -5.84 -47.90 23.70
N TYR A 352 -6.32 -47.24 22.64
CA TYR A 352 -6.57 -45.78 22.63
C TYR A 352 -7.98 -45.39 22.13
N GLY A 353 -8.89 -46.35 22.00
CA GLY A 353 -10.18 -46.24 21.28
C GLY A 353 -11.22 -45.24 21.81
N ASP A 354 -11.06 -44.68 23.00
CA ASP A 354 -12.08 -43.81 23.63
C ASP A 354 -11.59 -42.39 24.00
N GLN A 355 -10.38 -41.97 23.59
CA GLN A 355 -9.82 -40.67 24.03
C GLN A 355 -9.73 -39.58 22.95
N PHE A 356 -10.32 -39.77 21.77
CA PHE A 356 -10.25 -38.78 20.68
C PHE A 356 -11.62 -38.21 20.26
N HIS A 357 -12.40 -37.74 21.23
CA HIS A 357 -13.50 -36.79 20.99
C HIS A 357 -13.14 -35.38 21.47
N SER A 358 -11.99 -34.85 21.05
CA SER A 358 -11.67 -33.42 21.19
C SER A 358 -10.46 -33.05 20.34
N SER A 359 -10.58 -33.20 19.01
CA SER A 359 -9.64 -32.58 18.08
C SER A 359 -10.07 -31.13 17.84
N PRO A 360 -9.20 -30.11 18.05
CA PRO A 360 -9.56 -28.70 17.90
C PRO A 360 -9.75 -28.26 16.43
N TYR A 361 -9.69 -29.18 15.47
CA TYR A 361 -9.74 -28.88 14.04
C TYR A 361 -11.13 -29.06 13.41
N ALA A 362 -12.20 -29.24 14.21
CA ALA A 362 -13.54 -29.58 13.72
C ALA A 362 -14.49 -28.38 13.46
N HIS A 363 -14.06 -27.13 13.60
CA HIS A 363 -14.95 -25.98 13.36
C HIS A 363 -14.40 -24.98 12.33
N PRO A 364 -15.07 -24.81 11.16
CA PRO A 364 -14.64 -23.91 10.10
C PRO A 364 -15.32 -22.53 10.16
N GLU A 365 -15.52 -21.96 11.34
CA GLU A 365 -16.02 -20.58 11.48
C GLU A 365 -15.37 -19.87 12.67
N GLN A 366 -14.27 -19.14 12.40
CA GLN A 366 -13.82 -17.91 13.07
C GLN A 366 -12.40 -17.57 12.59
N VAL A 367 -12.30 -16.83 11.48
CA VAL A 367 -11.04 -16.17 11.10
C VAL A 367 -11.04 -14.80 11.78
N VAL A 368 -10.57 -14.75 13.02
CA VAL A 368 -10.09 -13.51 13.62
C VAL A 368 -8.61 -13.41 13.28
N SER A 369 -8.25 -12.42 12.46
CA SER A 369 -6.87 -12.06 12.12
C SER A 369 -6.18 -11.43 13.33
N ALA A 370 -5.85 -12.24 14.33
CA ALA A 370 -4.70 -11.96 15.18
C ALA A 370 -3.48 -12.53 14.46
N ARG A 371 -2.40 -11.74 14.32
CA ARG A 371 -1.10 -12.25 13.82
C ARG A 371 -0.79 -13.52 14.60
N SER A 372 -0.96 -14.68 13.97
CA SER A 372 -0.80 -15.95 14.65
C SER A 372 0.60 -16.00 15.22
N LEU A 373 0.69 -16.28 16.52
CA LEU A 373 1.98 -16.48 17.15
C LEU A 373 2.67 -17.63 16.40
N PRO A 374 3.95 -17.45 16.01
CA PRO A 374 4.67 -18.42 15.19
C PRO A 374 5.00 -19.71 15.96
N VAL A 375 4.68 -19.75 17.25
CA VAL A 375 4.79 -20.86 18.19
C VAL A 375 3.38 -21.13 18.73
N TYR A 376 3.10 -22.34 19.23
CA TYR A 376 1.82 -22.62 19.90
C TYR A 376 1.54 -21.54 20.95
N GLU A 377 0.32 -21.03 20.97
CA GLU A 377 -0.09 -19.90 21.81
C GLU A 377 0.19 -20.20 23.30
N SER A 378 -0.07 -21.42 23.76
CA SER A 378 0.25 -21.88 25.10
C SER A 378 1.75 -21.82 25.44
N GLU A 379 2.63 -22.21 24.51
CA GLU A 379 4.09 -22.22 24.67
C GLU A 379 4.66 -20.79 24.61
N PHE A 380 4.04 -19.89 23.85
CA PHE A 380 4.44 -18.49 23.77
C PHE A 380 3.97 -17.68 24.98
N GLU A 381 2.77 -17.94 25.51
CA GLU A 381 2.25 -17.25 26.69
C GLU A 381 2.96 -17.66 27.97
N SER A 382 3.33 -18.95 28.11
CA SER A 382 4.06 -19.47 29.27
C SER A 382 5.54 -19.10 29.29
N ALA A 383 6.09 -18.61 28.18
CA ALA A 383 7.52 -18.34 28.07
C ALA A 383 7.93 -17.06 28.82
N GLU A 384 9.15 -17.09 29.37
CA GLU A 384 9.77 -15.98 30.08
C GLU A 384 10.06 -14.80 29.13
N ALA A 385 9.94 -13.58 29.65
CA ALA A 385 10.23 -12.35 28.93
C ALA A 385 11.61 -11.81 29.34
N TYR A 386 12.44 -11.49 28.35
CA TYR A 386 13.79 -10.98 28.54
C TYR A 386 13.97 -9.64 27.81
N ASP A 387 14.69 -8.72 28.42
CA ASP A 387 14.95 -7.40 27.83
C ASP A 387 16.19 -7.42 26.96
N LEU A 388 17.22 -8.15 27.39
CA LEU A 388 18.50 -8.27 26.69
C LEU A 388 18.84 -9.73 26.44
N ALA A 389 19.46 -10.00 25.28
CA ALA A 389 19.98 -11.33 24.96
C ALA A 389 21.36 -11.25 24.30
N THR A 390 22.18 -12.27 24.54
CA THR A 390 23.53 -12.41 24.00
C THR A 390 23.76 -13.87 23.62
N LEU A 391 24.36 -14.09 22.45
CA LEU A 391 24.83 -15.41 22.03
C LEU A 391 26.30 -15.56 22.41
N ILE A 392 26.64 -16.65 23.10
CA ILE A 392 28.02 -16.97 23.44
C ILE A 392 28.44 -18.19 22.63
N GLN A 393 29.44 -18.06 21.77
CA GLN A 393 29.94 -19.19 20.99
C GLN A 393 30.60 -20.21 21.93
N LYS A 394 30.03 -21.41 22.04
CA LYS A 394 30.56 -22.53 22.83
C LYS A 394 31.52 -23.37 22.00
N GLU A 395 31.14 -23.70 20.77
CA GLU A 395 31.93 -24.51 19.83
C GLU A 395 32.00 -23.82 18.47
N GLY A 396 33.14 -23.95 17.77
CA GLY A 396 33.37 -23.34 16.46
C GLY A 396 34.69 -22.55 16.41
N ARG A 397 34.81 -21.63 15.44
CA ARG A 397 36.08 -20.93 15.15
C ARG A 397 36.55 -19.98 16.27
N SER A 398 35.66 -19.48 17.11
CA SER A 398 36.01 -18.51 18.17
C SER A 398 35.25 -18.75 19.47
N PRO A 399 35.56 -19.83 20.21
CA PRO A 399 34.92 -20.12 21.51
C PRO A 399 35.04 -18.94 22.48
N GLY A 400 33.97 -18.65 23.21
CA GLY A 400 33.87 -17.53 24.15
C GLY A 400 33.45 -16.19 23.53
N LYS A 401 33.37 -16.09 22.19
CA LYS A 401 32.91 -14.87 21.52
C LYS A 401 31.46 -14.57 21.88
N GLN A 402 31.20 -13.36 22.39
CA GLN A 402 29.87 -12.89 22.76
C GLN A 402 29.30 -11.97 21.67
N VAL A 403 28.07 -12.23 21.25
CA VAL A 403 27.37 -11.48 20.22
C VAL A 403 26.02 -10.99 20.78
N PRO A 404 25.89 -9.70 21.10
CA PRO A 404 24.64 -9.16 21.66
C PRO A 404 23.53 -9.08 20.60
N ILE A 405 22.34 -9.54 20.94
CA ILE A 405 21.14 -9.45 20.11
C ILE A 405 20.48 -8.09 20.35
N ARG A 406 20.81 -7.10 19.51
CA ARG A 406 20.33 -5.71 19.66
C ARG A 406 19.14 -5.37 18.77
N LYS A 407 18.98 -6.07 17.65
CA LYS A 407 17.93 -5.81 16.66
C LYS A 407 16.66 -6.59 17.00
N ALA A 408 15.51 -6.08 16.56
CA ALA A 408 14.23 -6.79 16.67
C ALA A 408 14.23 -8.12 15.90
N GLU A 409 15.07 -8.22 14.87
CA GLU A 409 15.37 -9.43 14.11
C GLU A 409 16.87 -9.50 13.91
N THR A 410 17.48 -10.64 14.24
CA THR A 410 18.93 -10.90 14.10
C THR A 410 19.12 -12.17 13.31
N THR A 411 19.81 -12.10 12.17
CA THR A 411 20.08 -13.24 11.29
C THR A 411 21.42 -13.92 11.62
N LEU A 412 21.47 -15.25 11.50
CA LEU A 412 22.66 -16.07 11.69
C LEU A 412 22.94 -16.85 10.41
N GLY A 413 24.18 -16.81 9.93
CA GLY A 413 24.57 -17.49 8.70
C GLY A 413 26.03 -17.23 8.31
N ASN A 414 26.50 -17.93 7.28
CA ASN A 414 27.88 -17.79 6.78
C ASN A 414 28.01 -16.70 5.69
N GLY A 415 26.90 -16.06 5.31
CA GLY A 415 26.90 -14.98 4.33
C GLY A 415 27.30 -13.64 4.93
N GLU A 416 27.96 -12.79 4.14
CA GLU A 416 28.40 -11.45 4.57
C GLU A 416 27.26 -10.51 5.01
N PHE A 417 26.03 -10.81 4.60
CA PHE A 417 24.84 -10.06 4.97
C PHE A 417 24.14 -10.56 6.25
N SER A 418 24.68 -11.59 6.93
CA SER A 418 24.15 -12.06 8.20
C SER A 418 24.61 -11.18 9.36
N ASP A 419 23.70 -10.84 10.28
CA ASP A 419 24.04 -10.04 11.47
C ASP A 419 25.06 -10.75 12.38
N VAL A 420 24.93 -12.07 12.48
CA VAL A 420 25.87 -12.96 13.14
C VAL A 420 26.54 -13.82 12.09
N LEU A 421 27.76 -13.42 11.71
CA LEU A 421 28.59 -14.18 10.78
C LEU A 421 29.10 -15.46 11.47
N VAL A 422 28.65 -16.60 10.97
CA VAL A 422 29.03 -17.94 11.44
C VAL A 422 30.04 -18.51 10.44
N SER A 423 31.33 -18.47 10.78
CA SER A 423 32.41 -18.99 9.92
C SER A 423 32.48 -20.52 9.92
N ASP A 424 31.47 -21.16 9.34
CA ASP A 424 31.36 -22.61 9.20
C ASP A 424 30.85 -22.97 7.79
N PRO A 425 31.60 -23.74 6.99
CA PRO A 425 31.19 -24.15 5.66
C PRO A 425 29.87 -24.94 5.62
N GLY A 426 29.48 -25.60 6.71
CA GLY A 426 28.21 -26.34 6.83
C GLY A 426 27.00 -25.47 7.13
N VAL A 427 27.18 -24.15 7.25
CA VAL A 427 26.12 -23.18 7.55
C VAL A 427 25.76 -22.41 6.29
N SER A 428 24.50 -22.51 5.86
CA SER A 428 23.95 -21.73 4.75
C SER A 428 24.17 -20.20 4.91
N PRO A 429 24.21 -19.42 3.80
CA PRO A 429 24.47 -17.98 3.86
C PRO A 429 23.50 -17.19 4.76
N VAL A 430 22.24 -17.61 4.79
CA VAL A 430 21.18 -17.14 5.69
C VAL A 430 20.54 -18.40 6.28
N HIS A 431 20.93 -18.80 7.48
CA HIS A 431 20.63 -20.12 8.03
C HIS A 431 19.47 -20.10 9.01
N ALA A 432 19.54 -19.19 9.97
CA ALA A 432 18.55 -19.04 11.02
C ALA A 432 18.32 -17.56 11.34
N ARG A 433 17.23 -17.26 12.04
CA ARG A 433 17.01 -15.93 12.63
C ARG A 433 16.41 -16.03 14.01
N ILE A 434 16.71 -15.03 14.83
CA ILE A 434 16.09 -14.82 16.12
C ILE A 434 15.28 -13.53 16.06
N ARG A 435 13.99 -13.58 16.40
CA ARG A 435 13.14 -12.39 16.52
C ARG A 435 12.72 -12.14 17.95
N LYS A 436 12.72 -10.87 18.35
CA LYS A 436 12.14 -10.40 19.61
C LYS A 436 10.66 -10.04 19.38
N ILE A 437 9.73 -10.75 20.01
CA ILE A 437 8.28 -10.54 19.92
C ILE A 437 7.72 -10.44 21.34
N LYS A 438 7.11 -9.30 21.72
CA LYS A 438 6.60 -9.06 23.08
C LYS A 438 7.61 -9.44 24.19
N ASN A 439 8.86 -9.00 24.04
CA ASN A 439 10.00 -9.35 24.93
C ASN A 439 10.36 -10.84 25.02
N ARG A 440 9.91 -11.68 24.08
CA ARG A 440 10.31 -13.08 23.98
C ARG A 440 11.16 -13.30 22.73
N PHE A 441 12.18 -14.13 22.82
CA PHE A 441 13.06 -14.44 21.71
C PHE A 441 12.63 -15.74 21.04
N VAL A 442 12.37 -15.70 19.73
CA VAL A 442 11.90 -16.85 18.96
C VAL A 442 12.93 -17.17 17.87
N LEU A 443 13.39 -18.41 17.86
CA LEU A 443 14.29 -18.97 16.86
C LEU A 443 13.51 -19.55 15.67
N TYR A 444 13.97 -19.21 14.47
CA TYR A 444 13.46 -19.73 13.21
C TYR A 444 14.60 -20.33 12.40
N ASP A 445 14.39 -21.52 11.87
CA ASP A 445 15.18 -22.03 10.76
C ASP A 445 14.69 -21.38 9.46
N LEU A 446 15.62 -20.95 8.60
CA LEU A 446 15.30 -20.30 7.32
C LEU A 446 15.49 -21.25 6.13
N ILE A 447 15.04 -22.50 6.29
CA ILE A 447 15.18 -23.57 5.29
C ILE A 447 16.67 -23.78 4.99
N SER A 448 17.43 -23.99 6.06
CA SER A 448 18.87 -24.22 5.94
C SER A 448 19.18 -25.65 5.49
N ASP A 449 20.29 -25.82 4.78
CA ASP A 449 20.68 -27.12 4.21
C ASP A 449 21.01 -28.15 5.30
N GLY A 450 21.69 -27.69 6.38
CA GLY A 450 22.04 -28.51 7.53
C GLY A 450 20.94 -28.61 8.60
N GLY A 451 20.00 -27.68 8.60
CA GLY A 451 19.01 -27.51 9.66
C GLY A 451 19.57 -26.85 10.93
N THR A 452 18.72 -26.10 11.60
CA THR A 452 18.99 -25.55 12.95
C THR A 452 18.59 -26.55 14.03
N TYR A 453 19.43 -26.71 15.07
CA TYR A 453 19.13 -27.54 16.23
C TYR A 453 19.07 -26.70 17.50
N LEU A 454 18.12 -27.01 18.38
CA LEU A 454 17.95 -26.41 19.69
C LEU A 454 18.04 -27.52 20.74
N ASN A 455 19.03 -27.45 21.64
CA ASN A 455 19.30 -28.47 22.67
C ASN A 455 19.39 -29.89 22.08
N GLY A 456 20.08 -30.03 20.93
CA GLY A 456 20.24 -31.30 20.21
C GLY A 456 19.02 -31.77 19.41
N LYS A 457 17.88 -31.05 19.45
CA LYS A 457 16.67 -31.39 18.70
C LYS A 457 16.53 -30.49 17.47
N LYS A 458 16.25 -31.08 16.29
CA LYS A 458 16.07 -30.31 15.05
C LYS A 458 14.84 -29.41 15.15
N VAL A 459 15.00 -28.14 14.80
CA VAL A 459 13.95 -27.12 14.79
C VAL A 459 13.14 -27.26 13.50
N LEU A 460 11.98 -27.92 13.57
CA LEU A 460 11.07 -28.08 12.42
C LEU A 460 10.04 -26.95 12.31
N ARG A 461 9.90 -26.15 13.37
CA ARG A 461 8.95 -25.05 13.51
C ARG A 461 9.53 -24.02 14.47
N PRO A 462 9.10 -22.75 14.45
CA PRO A 462 9.67 -21.74 15.33
C PRO A 462 9.56 -22.14 16.81
N ARG A 463 10.60 -21.85 17.60
CA ARG A 463 10.68 -22.19 19.02
C ARG A 463 11.05 -20.98 19.85
N VAL A 464 10.47 -20.85 21.04
CA VAL A 464 10.89 -19.83 22.01
C VAL A 464 12.22 -20.25 22.62
N LEU A 465 13.12 -19.29 22.81
CA LEU A 465 14.41 -19.47 23.45
C LEU A 465 14.32 -19.12 24.94
N TYR A 466 14.91 -19.98 25.76
CA TYR A 466 15.09 -19.80 27.20
C TYR A 466 16.56 -19.58 27.53
N ASP A 467 16.83 -18.91 28.65
CA ASP A 467 18.20 -18.71 29.13
C ASP A 467 18.94 -20.06 29.24
N PHE A 468 20.18 -20.08 28.75
CA PHE A 468 21.06 -21.26 28.59
C PHE A 468 20.74 -22.24 27.45
N ASP A 469 19.78 -21.93 26.57
CA ASP A 469 19.53 -22.78 25.40
C ASP A 469 20.74 -22.88 24.46
N GLU A 470 21.03 -24.09 23.98
CA GLU A 470 22.09 -24.37 23.01
C GLU A 470 21.53 -24.41 21.59
N ILE A 471 22.02 -23.52 20.74
CA ILE A 471 21.67 -23.39 19.33
C ILE A 471 22.83 -23.91 18.49
N SER A 472 22.63 -25.00 17.76
CA SER A 472 23.64 -25.58 16.87
C SER A 472 23.32 -25.32 15.41
N LEU A 473 24.33 -24.82 14.69
CA LEU A 473 24.32 -24.52 13.26
C LEU A 473 25.56 -25.18 12.65
N GLY A 474 25.39 -26.26 11.89
CA GLY A 474 26.54 -27.03 11.38
C GLY A 474 27.39 -27.60 12.52
N LYS A 475 28.68 -27.23 12.58
CA LYS A 475 29.62 -27.60 13.66
C LYS A 475 29.78 -26.48 14.70
N THR A 476 29.06 -25.38 14.56
CA THR A 476 29.11 -24.25 15.48
C THR A 476 27.96 -24.32 16.49
N VAL A 477 28.26 -24.14 17.77
CA VAL A 477 27.27 -24.15 18.86
C VAL A 477 27.30 -22.81 19.59
N TYR A 478 26.15 -22.19 19.77
CA TYR A 478 25.95 -20.97 20.55
C TYR A 478 25.10 -21.27 21.79
N VAL A 479 25.46 -20.70 22.93
CA VAL A 479 24.62 -20.66 24.13
C VAL A 479 23.89 -19.33 24.16
N PHE A 480 22.56 -19.38 24.24
CA PHE A 480 21.72 -18.20 24.39
C PHE A 480 21.70 -17.77 25.86
N ARG A 481 22.04 -16.51 26.12
CA ARG A 481 22.02 -15.90 27.45
C ARG A 481 21.08 -14.73 27.45
N ALA A 482 20.08 -14.74 28.33
CA ALA A 482 19.07 -13.69 28.42
C ALA A 482 19.04 -13.06 29.81
N ARG A 483 18.65 -11.78 29.88
CA ARG A 483 18.59 -10.98 31.11
C ARG A 483 17.38 -10.08 31.12
#